data_AF-A0A358MPU0-F1
#
_entry.id   AF-A0A358MPU0-F1
#
_cell.length_a   1.000
_cell.length_b   1.000
_cell.length_c   1.000
_cell.angle_alpha   90.00
_cell.angle_beta   90.00
_cell.angle_gamma   90.00
#
_symmetry.space_group_name_H-M   'P 1'
#
loop_
_entity.id
_entity.type
_entity.pdbx_description
1 polymer ?
#
loop_
_entity_poly.entity_id
_entity_poly.type
_entity_poly.pdbx_seq_one_letter_code
_entity_poly.pdbx_strand_id
1 'polypeptide(L)'
;MFQDRYVFSQIVDFISDYEAWGNEPKNTMAIIGVARRLYARENDFTIELKNSVYVLDSTVIDLCLATFKWAYFELQKSAVKIHTQLDLKGNIPSFFLITKA
;
A
#
# COMPACT_ATOMS: atom_id res chain seq x y z
N MET A 1 -11.62 -2.02 -1.64
CA MET A 1 -11.84 -0.85 -0.78
C MET A 1 -10.85 0.29 -1.06
N PHE A 2 -9.89 0.12 -1.98
CA PHE A 2 -9.08 1.21 -2.57
C PHE A 2 -9.86 2.03 -3.60
N GLN A 3 -10.80 2.85 -3.15
CA GLN A 3 -11.42 3.90 -4.00
C GLN A 3 -10.68 5.23 -3.84
N ASP A 4 -9.78 5.32 -2.87
CA ASP A 4 -8.95 6.49 -2.66
C ASP A 4 -7.76 6.48 -3.63
N ARG A 5 -7.76 7.46 -4.54
CA ARG A 5 -6.72 7.64 -5.57
C ARG A 5 -5.33 7.78 -4.94
N TYR A 6 -5.21 8.33 -3.74
CA TYR A 6 -3.95 8.59 -3.06
C TYR A 6 -3.33 7.33 -2.51
N VAL A 7 -4.14 6.50 -1.83
CA VAL A 7 -3.68 5.21 -1.31
C VAL A 7 -3.30 4.29 -2.46
N PHE A 8 -4.06 4.31 -3.56
CA PHE A 8 -3.74 3.54 -4.75
C PHE A 8 -2.42 3.97 -5.40
N SER A 9 -2.16 5.28 -5.52
CA SER A 9 -0.89 5.79 -6.07
C SER A 9 0.31 5.34 -5.23
N GLN A 10 0.24 5.47 -3.90
CA GLN A 10 1.32 5.05 -3.00
C GLN A 10 1.59 3.55 -3.10
N ILE A 11 0.54 2.74 -3.28
CA ILE A 11 0.67 1.31 -3.48
C ILE A 11 1.36 1.00 -4.80
N VAL A 12 0.98 1.65 -5.89
CA VAL A 12 1.58 1.43 -7.22
C VAL A 12 3.05 1.83 -7.22
N ASP A 13 3.40 2.95 -6.60
CA ASP A 13 4.80 3.36 -6.43
C ASP A 13 5.58 2.31 -5.62
N PHE A 14 5.00 1.81 -4.52
CA PHE A 14 5.61 0.77 -3.70
C PHE A 14 5.79 -0.57 -4.45
N ILE A 15 4.81 -1.01 -5.24
CA ILE A 15 4.91 -2.23 -6.06
C ILE A 15 5.99 -2.07 -7.14
N SER A 16 6.05 -0.89 -7.77
CA SER A 16 7.05 -0.59 -8.80
C SER A 16 8.45 -0.62 -8.25
N ASP A 17 8.62 -0.07 -7.05
CA ASP A 17 9.90 -0.06 -6.38
C ASP A 17 10.25 -1.41 -5.75
N TYR A 18 9.28 -2.27 -5.38
CA TYR A 18 9.51 -3.52 -4.63
C TYR A 18 10.65 -4.42 -5.17
N GLU A 19 10.82 -4.47 -6.50
CA GLU A 19 11.93 -5.20 -7.13
C GLU A 19 13.32 -4.71 -6.68
N ALA A 20 13.47 -3.40 -6.46
CA ALA A 20 14.72 -2.76 -6.07
C ALA A 20 15.05 -2.91 -4.58
N TRP A 21 14.06 -3.16 -3.72
CA TRP A 21 14.24 -3.05 -2.27
C TRP A 21 14.47 -4.38 -1.55
N GLY A 22 14.22 -5.51 -2.22
CA GLY A 22 14.22 -6.83 -1.57
C GLY A 22 13.13 -6.93 -0.51
N ASN A 23 12.78 -8.13 -0.08
CA ASN A 23 11.59 -8.42 0.73
C ASN A 23 11.63 -7.88 2.19
N GLU A 24 12.38 -6.82 2.51
CA GLU A 24 12.58 -6.32 3.86
C GLU A 24 11.47 -5.38 4.36
N PRO A 25 10.79 -5.69 5.49
CA PRO A 25 9.75 -4.86 6.11
C PRO A 25 10.20 -3.45 6.51
N LYS A 26 11.52 -3.22 6.64
CA LYS A 26 12.10 -1.93 7.06
C LYS A 26 11.83 -0.81 6.05
N ASN A 27 11.72 -1.17 4.77
CA ASN A 27 11.58 -0.21 3.68
C ASN A 27 10.16 0.38 3.63
N THR A 28 9.17 -0.41 4.03
CA THR A 28 7.77 0.01 4.09
C THR A 28 7.53 1.15 5.08
N MET A 29 8.16 1.09 6.26
CA MET A 29 8.02 2.15 7.27
C MET A 29 8.63 3.48 6.84
N ALA A 30 9.74 3.44 6.08
CA ALA A 30 10.37 4.64 5.53
C ALA A 30 9.43 5.36 4.54
N ILE A 31 8.78 4.58 3.66
CA ILE A 31 7.88 5.10 2.62
C ILE A 31 6.58 5.61 3.23
N ILE A 32 6.02 4.93 4.23
CA ILE A 32 4.89 5.46 5.02
C ILE A 32 5.25 6.80 5.66
N GLY A 33 6.49 6.93 6.16
CA GLY A 33 6.99 8.21 6.67
C GLY A 33 7.04 9.31 5.61
N VAL A 34 7.43 9.00 4.37
CA VAL A 34 7.42 9.94 3.24
C VAL A 34 6.00 10.31 2.84
N ALA A 35 5.13 9.32 2.63
CA ALA A 35 3.72 9.52 2.30
C ALA A 35 3.02 10.38 3.36
N ARG A 36 3.21 10.08 4.65
CA ARG A 36 2.67 10.90 5.74
C ARG A 36 3.07 12.37 5.65
N ARG A 37 4.30 12.67 5.24
CA ARG A 37 4.75 14.06 5.08
C ARG A 37 4.16 14.73 3.84
N LEU A 38 4.12 14.01 2.71
CA LEU A 38 3.59 14.54 1.44
C LEU A 38 2.10 14.87 1.55
N TYR A 39 1.33 14.00 2.20
CA TYR A 39 -0.12 14.11 2.27
C TYR A 39 -0.63 14.73 3.59
N ALA A 40 0.27 15.19 4.47
CA ALA A 40 -0.11 15.85 5.73
C ALA A 40 -1.03 17.07 5.56
N ARG A 41 -0.99 17.70 4.37
CA ARG A 41 -1.74 18.92 4.05
C ARG A 41 -3.03 18.67 3.25
N GLU A 42 -3.27 17.45 2.79
CA GLU A 42 -4.43 17.08 1.94
C GLU A 42 -5.55 16.41 2.77
N ASN A 43 -5.60 16.72 4.07
CA ASN A 43 -6.35 15.97 5.07
C ASN A 43 -7.83 16.40 5.18
N ASP A 44 -8.53 16.43 4.05
CA ASP A 44 -9.98 16.71 3.99
C ASP A 44 -10.82 15.66 4.74
N PHE A 45 -10.23 14.49 5.03
CA PHE A 45 -10.82 13.40 5.81
C PHE A 45 -10.23 13.31 7.22
N THR A 46 -10.27 14.41 7.98
CA THR A 46 -10.01 14.32 9.43
C THR A 46 -11.29 13.93 10.14
N ILE A 47 -11.51 12.63 10.32
CA ILE A 47 -12.60 12.15 11.18
C ILE A 47 -12.17 12.45 12.62
N GLU A 48 -12.98 13.22 13.37
CA GLU A 48 -12.74 13.52 14.78
C GLU A 48 -12.97 12.28 15.65
N LEU A 49 -12.01 11.35 15.60
CA LEU A 49 -11.95 10.18 16.47
C LEU A 49 -11.10 10.52 17.69
N LYS A 50 -11.68 10.29 18.88
CA LYS A 50 -11.00 10.50 20.17
C LYS A 50 -9.75 9.61 20.30
N ASN A 51 -9.77 8.43 19.68
CA ASN A 51 -8.68 7.46 19.64
C ASN A 51 -8.35 7.09 18.18
N SER A 52 -7.13 6.60 17.92
CA SER A 52 -6.79 6.00 16.63
C SER A 52 -7.59 4.71 16.41
N VAL A 53 -8.38 4.69 15.35
CA VAL A 53 -9.12 3.50 14.91
C VAL A 53 -8.47 2.99 13.64
N TYR A 54 -8.08 1.72 13.66
CA TYR A 54 -7.42 1.07 12.53
C TYR A 54 -8.38 0.18 11.78
N VAL A 55 -8.33 0.24 10.45
CA VAL A 55 -9.03 -0.68 9.57
C VAL A 55 -8.02 -1.57 8.87
N LEU A 56 -8.31 -2.87 8.86
CA LEU A 56 -7.54 -3.86 8.12
C LEU A 56 -8.28 -4.17 6.83
N ASP A 57 -7.60 -4.03 5.70
CA ASP A 57 -8.10 -4.42 4.39
C ASP A 57 -7.05 -5.27 3.67
N SER A 58 -7.49 -6.07 2.70
CA SER A 58 -6.58 -6.73 1.77
C SER A 58 -7.12 -6.68 0.36
N THR A 59 -6.25 -6.46 -0.61
CA THR A 59 -6.64 -6.43 -2.03
C THR A 59 -5.61 -7.17 -2.86
N VAL A 60 -6.10 -7.93 -3.83
CA VAL A 60 -5.28 -8.55 -4.88
C VAL A 60 -5.22 -7.59 -6.06
N ILE A 61 -4.01 -7.32 -6.54
CA ILE A 61 -3.77 -6.50 -7.73
C ILE A 61 -3.17 -7.39 -8.80
N ASP A 62 -3.88 -7.51 -9.92
CA ASP A 62 -3.36 -8.16 -11.12
C ASP A 62 -2.29 -7.25 -11.75
N LEU A 63 -1.14 -7.84 -12.04
CA LEU A 63 0.02 -7.17 -12.61
C LEU A 63 0.33 -7.73 -13.99
N CYS A 64 0.97 -6.90 -14.82
CA CYS A 64 1.48 -7.35 -16.10
C CYS A 64 2.73 -8.22 -15.88
N LEU A 65 2.67 -9.50 -16.24
CA LEU A 65 3.80 -10.43 -16.10
C LEU A 65 5.06 -9.98 -16.87
N ALA A 66 4.90 -9.26 -17.99
CA ALA A 66 6.03 -8.76 -18.76
C ALA A 66 6.87 -7.73 -17.99
N THR A 67 6.21 -6.92 -17.16
CA THR A 67 6.83 -5.85 -16.36
C THR A 67 7.20 -6.35 -14.97
N PHE A 68 6.30 -7.09 -14.31
CA PHE A 68 6.44 -7.55 -12.94
C PHE A 68 6.69 -9.05 -12.88
N LYS A 69 7.87 -9.47 -13.36
CA LYS A 69 8.24 -10.90 -13.45
C LYS A 69 8.42 -11.55 -12.08
N TRP A 70 8.80 -10.76 -11.07
CA TRP A 70 8.99 -11.22 -9.69
C TRP A 70 7.67 -11.59 -8.99
N ALA A 71 6.54 -11.04 -9.45
CA ALA A 71 5.22 -11.23 -8.85
C ALA A 71 4.42 -12.38 -9.50
N TYR A 72 5.10 -13.46 -9.90
CA TYR A 72 4.47 -14.60 -10.58
C TYR A 72 3.33 -15.20 -9.73
N PHE A 73 2.15 -15.31 -10.33
CA PHE A 73 0.96 -15.90 -9.75
C PHE A 73 0.22 -16.68 -10.83
N GLU A 74 0.36 -18.01 -10.82
CA GLU A 74 -0.21 -18.94 -11.82
C GLU A 74 0.35 -18.80 -13.25
N LEU A 75 0.00 -19.77 -14.12
CA LEU A 75 0.48 -19.84 -15.51
C LEU A 75 0.19 -18.55 -16.29
N GLN A 76 1.27 -17.86 -16.67
CA GLN A 76 1.25 -16.62 -17.45
C GLN A 76 0.59 -15.40 -16.78
N LYS A 77 0.33 -15.44 -15.47
CA LYS A 77 -0.20 -14.31 -14.73
C LYS A 77 0.78 -13.84 -13.65
N SER A 78 0.63 -12.58 -13.29
CA SER A 78 1.38 -11.93 -12.22
C SER A 78 0.38 -11.20 -11.35
N ALA A 79 0.48 -11.37 -10.04
CA ALA A 79 -0.41 -10.72 -9.08
C ALA A 79 0.23 -10.71 -7.70
N VAL A 80 -0.17 -9.72 -6.91
CA VAL A 80 0.22 -9.61 -5.50
C VAL A 80 -1.00 -9.39 -4.63
N LYS A 81 -0.98 -9.93 -3.42
CA LYS A 81 -1.95 -9.60 -2.36
C LYS A 81 -1.31 -8.63 -1.39
N ILE A 82 -1.98 -7.51 -1.19
CA ILE A 82 -1.54 -6.42 -0.34
C ILE A 82 -2.46 -6.38 0.86
N HIS A 83 -1.87 -6.45 2.05
CA HIS A 83 -2.56 -6.25 3.33
C HIS A 83 -2.24 -4.84 3.82
N THR A 84 -3.25 -4.10 4.23
CA THR A 84 -3.12 -2.70 4.62
C THR A 84 -3.76 -2.47 5.97
N GLN A 85 -3.10 -1.64 6.78
CA GLN A 85 -3.67 -1.11 8.01
C GLN A 85 -3.83 0.39 7.86
N LEU A 86 -5.06 0.87 7.72
CA LEU A 86 -5.39 2.29 7.56
C LEU A 86 -5.67 2.92 8.92
N ASP A 87 -5.10 4.10 9.19
CA ASP A 87 -5.50 4.93 10.32
C ASP A 87 -6.63 5.86 9.86
N LEU A 88 -7.85 5.62 10.35
CA LEU A 88 -9.04 6.38 9.94
C LEU A 88 -9.00 7.85 10.34
N LYS A 89 -8.09 8.25 11.24
CA LYS A 89 -7.96 9.65 11.65
C LYS A 89 -7.31 10.53 10.58
N GLY A 90 -6.48 9.95 9.72
CA GLY A 90 -5.71 10.73 8.73
C GLY A 90 -5.68 10.12 7.33
N ASN A 91 -6.49 9.08 7.08
CA ASN A 91 -6.60 8.37 5.80
C ASN A 91 -5.25 7.93 5.18
N ILE A 92 -4.20 7.86 6.01
CA ILE A 92 -2.86 7.43 5.60
C ILE A 92 -2.63 6.03 6.17
N PRO A 93 -2.22 5.08 5.34
CA PRO A 93 -1.83 3.75 5.79
C PRO A 93 -0.74 3.82 6.87
N SER A 94 -0.98 3.13 7.97
CA SER A 94 -0.03 2.92 9.06
C SER A 94 0.89 1.72 8.83
N PHE A 95 0.47 0.78 7.97
CA PHE A 95 1.24 -0.40 7.62
C PHE A 95 0.80 -0.99 6.26
N PHE A 96 1.75 -1.61 5.55
CA PHE A 96 1.54 -2.39 4.34
C PHE A 96 2.33 -3.69 4.39
N LEU A 97 1.78 -4.76 3.81
CA LEU A 97 2.48 -6.01 3.58
C LEU A 97 2.12 -6.57 2.21
N ILE A 98 3.12 -6.81 1.38
CA ILE A 98 2.97 -7.52 0.12
C ILE A 98 3.24 -9.01 0.36
N THR A 99 2.32 -9.83 -0.13
CA THR A 99 2.42 -11.29 -0.16
C THR A 99 2.10 -11.79 -1.56
N LYS A 100 2.48 -13.03 -1.85
CA LYS A 100 2.01 -13.71 -3.07
C LYS A 100 0.48 -13.79 -3.04
N ALA A 101 -0.14 -13.55 -4.19
CA ALA A 101 -1.60 -13.51 -4.30
C ALA A 101 -2.26 -14.83 -3.89
#